data_AF-A0A3B1BFP3-F1
#
_entry.id   AF-A0A3B1BFP3-F1
#
_cell.length_a   1.000
_cell.length_b   1.000
_cell.length_c   1.000
_cell.angle_alpha   90.00
_cell.angle_beta   90.00
_cell.angle_gamma   90.00
#
_symmetry.space_group_name_H-M   'P 1'
#
loop_
_entity.id
_entity.type
_entity.pdbx_description
1 polymer ?
#
loop_
_entity_poly.entity_id
_entity_poly.type
_entity_poly.pdbx_seq_one_letter_code
_entity_poly.pdbx_strand_id
1 'polypeptide(L)'
;MTENVLEQVTALIESDPRSGQALSLYALCKTLDIEKSGHMYLLKKLVDMTAENRQLAYALMELMSQGKCREDDWARALVRMDTAIRG
;
A
#
# COMPACT_ATOMS: atom_id res chain seq x y z
N MET A 1 -15.13 -2.09 6.30
CA MET A 1 -14.53 -1.08 5.39
C MET A 1 -13.01 -1.19 5.29
N THR A 2 -12.30 -1.66 6.33
CA THR A 2 -10.82 -1.80 6.31
C THR A 2 -10.30 -2.89 5.37
N GLU A 3 -10.87 -4.11 5.41
CA GLU A 3 -10.50 -5.20 4.48
C GLU A 3 -10.62 -4.78 3.01
N ASN A 4 -11.57 -3.89 2.71
CA ASN A 4 -11.85 -3.46 1.35
C ASN A 4 -10.67 -2.68 0.74
N VAL A 5 -9.94 -1.87 1.51
CA VAL A 5 -8.82 -1.07 0.98
C VAL A 5 -7.62 -1.95 0.66
N LEU A 6 -7.26 -2.86 1.58
CA LEU A 6 -6.16 -3.80 1.35
C LEU A 6 -6.45 -4.71 0.16
N GLU A 7 -7.69 -5.19 0.02
CA GLU A 7 -8.07 -6.00 -1.14
C GLU A 7 -8.03 -5.20 -2.44
N GLN A 8 -8.52 -3.96 -2.45
CA GLN A 8 -8.43 -3.08 -3.63
C GLN A 8 -6.98 -2.84 -4.07
N VAL A 9 -6.09 -2.55 -3.12
CA VAL A 9 -4.67 -2.32 -3.41
C VAL A 9 -4.01 -3.61 -3.88
N THR A 10 -4.34 -4.75 -3.26
CA THR A 10 -3.81 -6.06 -3.64
C THR A 10 -4.24 -6.43 -5.06
N ALA A 11 -5.53 -6.29 -5.38
CA ALA A 11 -6.06 -6.56 -6.71
C ALA A 11 -5.45 -5.65 -7.78
N LEU A 12 -5.25 -4.36 -7.47
CA LEU A 12 -4.58 -3.42 -8.38
C LEU A 12 -3.15 -3.87 -8.67
N ILE A 13 -2.38 -4.24 -7.64
CA ILE A 13 -1.00 -4.73 -7.80
C ILE A 13 -0.99 -6.05 -8.57
N GLU A 14 -1.89 -6.99 -8.26
CA GLU A 14 -1.99 -8.28 -8.97
C GLU A 14 -2.31 -8.09 -10.46
N SER A 15 -3.12 -7.08 -10.82
CA SER A 15 -3.52 -6.81 -12.21
C SER A 15 -2.40 -6.25 -13.11
N ASP A 16 -1.53 -5.39 -12.57
CA ASP A 16 -0.37 -4.86 -13.28
C ASP A 16 0.78 -4.55 -12.30
N PRO A 17 1.53 -5.60 -11.88
CA PRO A 17 2.53 -5.50 -10.81
C PRO A 17 3.71 -4.59 -11.14
N ARG A 18 3.93 -4.29 -12.42
CA ARG A 18 5.07 -3.50 -12.90
C ARG A 18 4.70 -2.06 -13.24
N SER A 19 3.43 -1.69 -13.10
CA SER A 19 3.02 -0.29 -13.27
C SER A 19 3.67 0.62 -12.23
N GLY A 20 3.95 1.86 -12.61
CA GLY A 20 4.45 2.86 -11.66
C GLY A 20 3.49 3.11 -10.49
N GLN A 21 2.20 2.90 -10.70
CA GLN A 21 1.17 3.00 -9.67
C GLN A 21 1.24 1.83 -8.67
N ALA A 22 1.31 0.59 -9.16
CA ALA A 22 1.45 -0.60 -8.32
C ALA A 22 2.73 -0.53 -7.48
N LEU A 23 3.86 -0.17 -8.08
CA LEU A 23 5.14 -0.03 -7.38
C LEU A 23 5.08 1.06 -6.30
N SER A 24 4.39 2.18 -6.57
CA SER A 24 4.26 3.28 -5.61
C SER A 24 3.38 2.90 -4.41
N LEU A 25 2.25 2.22 -4.66
CA LEU A 25 1.36 1.73 -3.60
C LEU A 25 2.01 0.61 -2.77
N TYR A 26 2.71 -0.32 -3.43
CA TYR A 26 3.48 -1.36 -2.74
C TYR A 26 4.57 -0.78 -1.85
N ALA A 27 5.35 0.18 -2.35
CA ALA A 27 6.38 0.86 -1.57
C ALA A 27 5.81 1.58 -0.36
N LEU A 28 4.62 2.19 -0.50
CA LEU A 28 3.88 2.78 0.62
C LEU A 28 3.54 1.71 1.67
N CYS A 29 2.89 0.60 1.28
CA CYS A 29 2.56 -0.50 2.21
C CYS A 29 3.79 -1.00 2.97
N LYS A 30 4.89 -1.28 2.27
CA LYS A 30 6.14 -1.74 2.91
C LYS A 30 6.74 -0.72 3.87
N THR A 31 6.55 0.57 3.62
CA THR A 31 7.10 1.61 4.49
C THR A 31 6.24 1.85 5.73
N LEU A 32 4.92 1.73 5.59
CA LEU A 32 4.00 1.79 6.73
C LEU A 32 4.22 0.62 7.71
N ASP A 33 4.77 -0.48 7.22
CA ASP A 33 5.16 -1.67 7.99
C ASP A 33 6.45 -1.47 8.83
N ILE A 34 7.23 -0.41 8.58
CA ILE A 34 8.50 -0.14 9.27
C ILE A 34 8.27 0.86 10.42
N GLU A 35 8.48 0.41 11.67
CA GLU A 35 8.23 1.22 12.87
C GLU A 35 9.11 2.48 13.05
N LYS A 36 10.28 2.56 12.39
CA LYS A 36 11.34 3.56 12.73
C LYS A 36 11.90 4.35 11.55
N SER A 37 11.14 4.64 10.50
CA SER A 37 11.65 5.43 9.36
C SER A 37 10.74 6.60 8.96
N GLY A 38 11.35 7.68 8.47
CA GLY A 38 10.64 8.91 8.11
C GLY A 38 9.69 8.72 6.92
N HIS A 39 8.38 8.74 7.18
CA HIS A 39 7.32 8.63 6.16
C HIS A 39 7.27 9.81 5.16
N MET A 40 8.10 10.85 5.35
CA MET A 40 8.15 12.07 4.54
C MET A 40 8.50 11.84 3.06
N TYR A 41 9.34 10.84 2.74
CA TYR A 41 9.71 10.54 1.34
C TYR A 41 8.49 10.15 0.48
N LEU A 42 7.47 9.52 1.08
CA LEU A 42 6.29 9.02 0.37
C LEU A 42 5.23 10.09 0.12
N LEU A 43 5.15 11.13 0.96
CA LEU A 43 4.28 12.28 0.70
C LEU A 43 4.59 12.93 -0.66
N LYS A 44 5.87 13.01 -1.04
CA LYS A 44 6.27 13.55 -2.36
C LYS A 44 5.79 12.66 -3.52
N LYS A 45 5.69 11.33 -3.31
CA LYS A 45 5.28 10.37 -4.33
C LYS A 45 3.80 10.43 -4.70
N LEU A 46 2.98 11.09 -3.88
CA LEU A 46 1.56 11.33 -4.20
C LEU A 46 1.38 12.17 -5.48
N VAL A 47 2.36 13.01 -5.85
CA VAL A 47 2.35 13.79 -7.10
C VAL A 47 2.39 12.88 -8.33
N ASP A 48 3.05 11.72 -8.22
CA ASP A 48 3.21 10.75 -9.31
C ASP A 48 1.98 9.82 -9.43
N MET A 49 1.03 9.89 -8.49
CA MET A 49 -0.16 9.03 -8.45
C MET A 49 -1.37 9.66 -9.16
N THR A 50 -2.27 8.82 -9.68
CA THR A 50 -3.59 9.29 -10.13
C THR A 50 -4.46 9.73 -8.95
N ALA A 51 -5.56 10.44 -9.22
CA ALA A 51 -6.47 10.87 -8.17
C ALA A 51 -7.06 9.68 -7.39
N GLU A 52 -7.40 8.62 -8.10
CA GLU A 52 -7.94 7.37 -7.57
C GLU A 52 -6.92 6.69 -6.66
N ASN A 53 -5.67 6.56 -7.10
CA ASN A 53 -4.63 5.90 -6.30
C ASN A 53 -4.16 6.73 -5.12
N ARG A 54 -4.27 8.07 -5.20
CA ARG A 54 -4.09 8.91 -4.01
C ARG A 54 -5.14 8.62 -2.93
N GLN A 55 -6.40 8.33 -3.29
CA GLN A 55 -7.41 7.96 -2.29
C GLN A 55 -7.06 6.64 -1.60
N LEU A 56 -6.54 5.66 -2.35
CA LEU A 56 -6.03 4.42 -1.76
C LEU A 56 -4.85 4.69 -0.82
N ALA A 57 -3.91 5.54 -1.22
CA ALA A 57 -2.77 5.93 -0.38
C ALA A 57 -3.22 6.59 0.94
N TYR A 58 -4.18 7.52 0.89
CA TYR A 58 -4.72 8.15 2.09
C TYR A 58 -5.45 7.15 2.99
N ALA A 59 -6.23 6.24 2.40
CA ALA A 59 -6.90 5.21 3.15
C ALA A 59 -5.90 4.27 3.86
N LEU A 60 -4.79 3.90 3.21
CA LEU A 60 -3.72 3.13 3.86
C LEU A 60 -3.05 3.88 5.02
N MET A 61 -2.81 5.18 4.87
CA MET A 61 -2.29 6.01 5.96
C MET A 61 -3.25 6.08 7.15
N GLU A 62 -4.57 6.08 6.89
CA GLU A 62 -5.59 6.01 7.93
C GLU A 62 -5.62 4.63 8.62
N LEU A 63 -5.37 3.53 7.90
CA LEU A 63 -5.21 2.22 8.54
C LEU A 63 -4.00 2.18 9.46
N MET A 64 -2.90 2.82 9.05
CA MET A 64 -1.70 2.95 9.86
C MET A 64 -1.95 3.78 11.13
N SER A 65 -2.68 4.91 11.03
CA SER A 65 -3.01 5.75 12.21
C SER A 65 -3.84 4.97 13.26
N GLN A 66 -4.61 3.98 12.80
CA GLN A 66 -5.41 3.08 13.64
C GLN A 66 -4.63 1.86 14.17
N GLY A 67 -3.35 1.71 13.82
CA GLY A 67 -2.50 0.57 14.25
C GLY A 67 -2.76 -0.73 13.48
N LYS A 68 -3.56 -0.71 12.42
CA LYS A 68 -4.01 -1.93 11.72
C LYS A 68 -2.95 -2.57 10.83
N CYS A 69 -1.84 -1.89 10.59
CA CYS A 69 -0.67 -2.50 9.93
C CYS A 69 -0.07 -3.66 10.73
N ARG A 70 -0.47 -3.86 12.00
CA ARG A 70 0.02 -4.94 12.88
C ARG A 70 -0.89 -6.17 12.91
N GLU A 71 -2.00 -6.13 12.19
CA GLU A 71 -3.00 -7.20 12.18
C GLU A 71 -2.72 -8.21 11.06
N ASP A 72 -3.25 -9.43 11.22
CA ASP A 72 -3.00 -10.55 10.29
C ASP A 72 -3.44 -10.24 8.86
N ASP A 73 -4.47 -9.42 8.68
CA ASP A 73 -5.00 -9.02 7.36
C ASP A 73 -3.95 -8.26 6.54
N TRP A 74 -3.19 -7.39 7.21
CA TRP A 74 -2.11 -6.63 6.59
C TRP A 74 -0.97 -7.55 6.16
N ALA A 75 -0.57 -8.48 7.03
CA ALA A 75 0.46 -9.47 6.72
C ALA A 75 0.05 -10.37 5.54
N ARG A 76 -1.20 -10.84 5.50
CA ARG A 76 -1.72 -11.65 4.37
C ARG A 76 -1.72 -10.86 3.06
N ALA A 77 -2.14 -9.60 3.09
CA ALA A 77 -2.12 -8.72 1.92
C ALA A 77 -0.68 -8.50 1.42
N LEU A 78 0.28 -8.24 2.31
CA LEU A 78 1.69 -8.07 1.94
C LEU A 78 2.28 -9.31 1.28
N VAL A 79 1.96 -10.52 1.75
CA VAL A 79 2.42 -11.79 1.13
C VAL A 79 1.90 -11.92 -0.31
N ARG A 80 0.63 -11.58 -0.55
CA ARG A 80 0.05 -11.59 -1.90
C ARG A 80 0.75 -10.58 -2.82
N MET A 81 0.92 -9.35 -2.35
CA MET A 81 1.62 -8.30 -3.10
C MET A 81 3.07 -8.68 -3.42
N ASP A 82 3.80 -9.27 -2.45
CA ASP A 82 5.17 -9.75 -2.64
C ASP A 82 5.26 -10.81 -3.73
N THR A 83 4.30 -11.75 -3.74
CA THR A 83 4.21 -12.81 -4.74
C THR A 83 3.97 -12.22 -6.13
N ALA A 84 3.01 -11.31 -6.25
CA ALA A 84 2.67 -10.65 -7.52
C ALA A 84 3.84 -9.85 -8.12
N ILE A 85 4.61 -9.14 -7.28
CA ILE A 85 5.74 -8.32 -7.75
C ILE A 85 6.96 -9.16 -8.13
N ARG A 86 7.22 -10.25 -7.41
CA ARG A 86 8.38 -11.13 -7.69
C ARG A 86 8.19 -11.96 -8.96
N GLY A 87 6.95 -12.35 -9.25
CA GLY A 87 6.61 -13.24 -10.37
C GLY A 87 6.86 -14.70 -10.03
#